data_AF-A0A7W1KZ49-F1
#
_entry.id   AF-A0A7W1KZ49-F1
#
_cell.length_a   1.000
_cell.length_b   1.000
_cell.length_c   1.000
_cell.angle_alpha   90.00
_cell.angle_beta   90.00
_cell.angle_gamma   90.00
#
_symmetry.space_group_name_H-M   'P 1'
#
loop_
_entity.id
_entity.type
_entity.pdbx_description
1 polymer ?
#
loop_
_entity_poly.entity_id
_entity_poly.type
_entity_poly.pdbx_seq_one_letter_code
_entity_poly.pdbx_strand_id
1 'polypeptide(L)'
;MGPATYDLVSLLLDRQSEAPSLSEMRAHRLFFLDERRQRGLDALDPDEFAREFRLMTVQRGLKAIGTFSYQTAMCGRGLTYAQFIRPTILIVQQAAEWLGRFPALRRETSARLDDEINFSDQ
;
A
#
# COMPACT_ATOMS: atom_id res chain seq x y z
N MET A 1 -8.13 9.15 17.10
CA MET A 1 -8.43 8.04 16.18
C MET A 1 -7.89 8.41 14.80
N GLY A 2 -7.44 7.45 13.99
CA GLY A 2 -6.88 7.72 12.64
C GLY A 2 -7.97 7.98 11.58
N PRO A 3 -7.59 8.37 10.36
CA PRO A 3 -8.54 8.59 9.28
C PRO A 3 -9.13 7.26 8.77
N ALA A 4 -10.35 7.30 8.23
CA ALA A 4 -11.02 6.11 7.69
C ALA A 4 -10.24 5.43 6.55
N THR A 5 -9.43 6.21 5.82
CA THR A 5 -8.52 5.70 4.78
C THR A 5 -7.45 4.76 5.35
N TYR A 6 -7.04 4.92 6.61
CA TYR A 6 -6.03 4.04 7.23
C TYR A 6 -6.53 2.59 7.34
N ASP A 7 -7.78 2.41 7.79
CA ASP A 7 -8.41 1.09 7.89
C ASP A 7 -8.76 0.54 6.50
N LEU A 8 -9.21 1.39 5.58
CA LEU A 8 -9.48 0.96 4.20
C LEU A 8 -8.21 0.47 3.49
N VAL A 9 -7.07 1.14 3.68
CA VAL A 9 -5.77 0.68 3.15
C VAL A 9 -5.42 -0.69 3.74
N SER A 10 -5.64 -0.90 5.05
CA SER A 10 -5.37 -2.19 5.67
C SER A 10 -6.20 -3.33 5.09
N LEU A 11 -7.48 -3.04 4.81
CA LEU A 11 -8.42 -4.01 4.29
C LEU A 11 -8.08 -4.38 2.84
N LEU A 12 -7.67 -3.40 2.04
CA LEU A 12 -7.48 -3.58 0.61
C LEU A 12 -6.06 -3.99 0.23
N LEU A 13 -5.03 -3.54 0.95
CA LEU A 13 -3.64 -3.58 0.48
C LEU A 13 -2.70 -4.43 1.33
N ASP A 14 -3.03 -4.70 2.60
CA ASP A 14 -2.15 -5.52 3.43
C ASP A 14 -2.13 -6.97 2.92
N ARG A 15 -0.94 -7.56 2.82
CA ARG A 15 -0.73 -8.97 2.43
C ARG A 15 -1.31 -9.34 1.06
N GLN A 16 -1.38 -8.37 0.15
CA GLN A 16 -1.69 -8.68 -1.23
C GLN A 16 -0.50 -9.38 -1.90
N SER A 17 -0.78 -10.41 -2.69
CA SER A 17 0.25 -11.12 -3.46
C SER A 17 0.70 -10.32 -4.69
N GLU A 18 -0.11 -9.35 -5.13
CA GLU A 18 0.14 -8.51 -6.30
C GLU A 18 -0.34 -7.08 -6.04
N ALA A 19 0.18 -6.12 -6.80
CA ALA A 19 -0.30 -4.74 -6.72
C ALA A 19 -1.69 -4.65 -7.39
N PRO A 20 -2.72 -4.14 -6.71
CA PRO A 20 -4.06 -4.06 -7.29
C PRO A 20 -4.14 -3.00 -8.39
N SER A 21 -5.06 -3.20 -9.34
CA SER A 21 -5.20 -2.27 -10.45
C SER A 21 -5.75 -0.91 -10.00
N LEU A 22 -5.43 0.12 -10.78
CA LEU A 22 -5.95 1.47 -10.58
C LEU A 22 -7.48 1.54 -10.58
N SER A 23 -8.11 0.79 -11.48
CA SER A 23 -9.56 0.71 -11.63
C SER A 23 -10.22 0.07 -10.42
N GLU A 24 -9.68 -1.04 -9.91
CA GLU A 24 -10.20 -1.71 -8.71
C GLU A 24 -10.09 -0.80 -7.49
N MET A 25 -8.93 -0.17 -7.29
CA MET A 25 -8.73 0.75 -6.18
C MET A 25 -9.66 1.96 -6.27
N ARG A 26 -9.94 2.46 -7.48
CA ARG A 26 -10.94 3.52 -7.68
C ARG A 26 -12.35 3.04 -7.33
N ALA A 27 -12.73 1.86 -7.81
CA ALA A 27 -14.05 1.29 -7.55
C ALA A 27 -14.30 1.09 -6.05
N HIS A 28 -13.35 0.53 -5.31
CA HIS A 28 -13.47 0.35 -3.87
C HIS A 28 -13.60 1.67 -3.09
N ARG A 29 -12.84 2.71 -3.48
CA ARG A 29 -12.98 4.03 -2.85
C ARG A 29 -14.35 4.64 -3.12
N LEU A 30 -14.84 4.58 -4.35
CA LEU A 30 -16.16 5.11 -4.71
C LEU A 30 -17.29 4.34 -4.00
N PHE A 31 -17.19 3.02 -3.94
CA PHE A 31 -18.10 2.18 -3.18
C PHE A 31 -18.13 2.58 -1.71
N PHE A 32 -16.97 2.75 -1.07
CA PHE A 32 -16.89 3.18 0.32
C PHE A 32 -17.55 4.55 0.56
N LEU A 33 -17.34 5.52 -0.33
CA LEU A 33 -17.95 6.84 -0.23
C LEU A 33 -19.48 6.80 -0.37
N ASP A 34 -20.00 6.00 -1.31
CA ASP A 34 -21.45 5.83 -1.47
C ASP A 34 -22.08 5.12 -0.27
N GLU A 35 -21.44 4.08 0.23
CA GLU A 35 -21.84 3.35 1.45
C GLU A 35 -21.87 4.24 2.70
N ARG A 36 -20.97 5.23 2.80
CA ARG A 36 -21.01 6.25 3.87
C ARG A 36 -22.22 7.16 3.72
N ARG A 37 -22.48 7.62 2.49
CA ARG A 37 -23.61 8.51 2.16
C ARG A 37 -24.95 7.83 2.46
N GLN A 38 -25.11 6.56 2.07
CA GLN A 38 -26.33 5.78 2.34
C GLN A 38 -26.60 5.59 3.83
N ARG A 39 -25.53 5.53 4.66
CA ARG A 39 -25.62 5.46 6.12
C ARG A 39 -25.78 6.81 6.82
N GLY A 40 -25.91 7.91 6.07
CA GLY A 40 -26.06 9.25 6.62
C GLY A 40 -24.82 9.81 7.32
N LEU A 41 -23.63 9.28 7.01
CA LEU A 41 -22.37 9.81 7.53
C LEU A 41 -21.95 11.08 6.76
N ASP A 42 -21.10 11.89 7.38
CA ASP A 42 -20.54 13.08 6.76
C ASP A 42 -19.88 12.76 5.41
N ALA A 43 -20.25 13.58 4.42
CA ALA A 43 -19.70 13.51 3.08
C ALA A 43 -18.20 13.84 3.11
N LEU A 44 -17.43 13.06 2.37
CA LEU A 44 -16.00 13.30 2.16
C LEU A 44 -15.80 13.70 0.70
N ASP A 45 -14.93 14.67 0.47
CA ASP A 45 -14.52 15.03 -0.89
C ASP A 45 -13.78 13.85 -1.54
N PRO A 46 -14.21 13.35 -2.72
CA PRO A 46 -13.59 12.18 -3.34
C PRO A 46 -12.10 12.37 -3.68
N ASP A 47 -11.68 13.57 -4.04
CA ASP A 47 -10.30 13.85 -4.43
C ASP A 47 -9.38 13.95 -3.21
N GLU A 48 -9.85 14.58 -2.14
CA GLU A 48 -9.19 14.58 -0.83
C GLU A 48 -9.10 13.17 -0.26
N PHE A 49 -10.18 12.40 -0.33
CA PHE A 49 -10.20 11.01 0.12
C PHE A 49 -9.20 10.14 -0.67
N ALA A 50 -9.15 10.31 -2.00
CA ALA A 50 -8.19 9.61 -2.84
C ALA A 50 -6.73 10.00 -2.53
N ARG A 51 -6.47 11.28 -2.25
CA ARG A 51 -5.14 11.77 -1.85
C ARG A 51 -4.75 11.24 -0.47
N GLU A 52 -5.64 11.28 0.51
CA GLU A 52 -5.40 10.76 1.86
C GLU A 52 -5.18 9.24 1.82
N PHE A 53 -5.97 8.51 1.02
CA PHE A 53 -5.79 7.07 0.79
C PHE A 53 -4.37 6.75 0.31
N ARG A 54 -3.86 7.47 -0.70
CA ARG A 54 -2.48 7.27 -1.19
C ARG A 54 -1.42 7.57 -0.14
N LEU A 55 -1.63 8.61 0.68
CA LEU A 55 -0.71 8.93 1.79
C LEU A 55 -0.70 7.82 2.84
N MET A 56 -1.87 7.29 3.19
CA MET A 56 -1.99 6.14 4.10
C MET A 56 -1.40 4.87 3.50
N THR A 57 -1.53 4.65 2.19
CA THR A 57 -0.85 3.54 1.48
C THR A 57 0.67 3.60 1.67
N VAL A 58 1.28 4.77 1.48
CA VAL A 58 2.73 4.95 1.70
C VAL A 58 3.09 4.67 3.17
N GLN A 59 2.39 5.31 4.11
CA GLN A 59 2.72 5.21 5.53
C GLN A 59 2.54 3.79 6.07
N ARG A 60 1.38 3.17 5.80
CA ARG A 60 1.07 1.81 6.27
C ARG A 60 1.88 0.76 5.53
N GLY A 61 2.08 0.92 4.21
CA GLY A 61 2.87 0.00 3.41
C GLY A 61 4.32 -0.08 3.91
N LEU A 62 4.95 1.07 4.23
CA LEU A 62 6.29 1.09 4.84
C LEU A 62 6.34 0.37 6.19
N LYS A 63 5.33 0.56 7.03
CA LYS A 63 5.20 -0.18 8.30
C LYS A 63 5.06 -1.69 8.06
N ALA A 64 4.26 -2.08 7.07
CA ALA A 64 4.05 -3.49 6.71
C ALA A 64 5.33 -4.14 6.19
N ILE A 65 6.08 -3.46 5.31
CA ILE A 65 7.40 -3.91 4.84
C ILE A 65 8.31 -4.20 6.03
N GLY A 66 8.50 -3.24 6.95
CA GLY A 66 9.34 -3.45 8.12
C GLY A 66 8.87 -4.63 9.00
N THR A 67 7.55 -4.78 9.16
CA THR A 67 6.96 -5.91 9.90
C THR A 67 7.25 -7.25 9.22
N PHE A 68 7.03 -7.35 7.91
CA PHE A 68 7.27 -8.57 7.15
C PHE A 68 8.76 -8.92 7.11
N SER A 69 9.63 -7.93 6.90
CA SER A 69 11.09 -8.13 6.96
C SER A 69 11.52 -8.67 8.33
N TYR A 70 11.01 -8.11 9.43
CA TYR A 70 11.31 -8.61 10.77
C TYR A 70 10.78 -10.04 10.99
N GLN A 71 9.54 -10.33 10.58
CA GLN A 71 8.95 -11.67 10.71
C GLN A 71 9.75 -12.71 9.92
N THR A 72 10.25 -12.34 8.74
CA THR A 72 11.08 -13.18 7.89
C THR A 72 12.48 -13.40 8.49
N ALA A 73 13.20 -12.32 8.83
CA ALA A 73 14.61 -12.40 9.20
C ALA A 73 14.84 -12.81 10.67
N MET A 74 13.97 -12.41 11.58
CA MET A 74 14.19 -12.57 13.03
C MET A 74 13.25 -13.57 13.68
N CYS A 75 12.04 -13.76 13.15
CA CYS A 75 11.03 -14.65 13.76
C CYS A 75 10.90 -16.02 13.08
N GLY A 76 11.71 -16.31 12.05
CA GLY A 76 11.67 -17.59 11.35
C GLY A 76 10.37 -17.84 10.57
N ARG A 77 9.60 -16.78 10.24
CA ARG A 77 8.30 -16.89 9.54
C ARG A 77 8.41 -16.54 8.04
N GLY A 78 9.58 -16.76 7.44
CA GLY A 78 9.86 -16.41 6.05
C GLY A 78 8.89 -17.05 5.06
N LEU A 79 8.57 -18.33 5.23
CA LEU A 79 7.60 -19.05 4.37
C LEU A 79 6.22 -18.36 4.33
N THR A 80 5.84 -17.66 5.39
CA THR A 80 4.56 -16.95 5.46
C THR A 80 4.67 -15.51 4.96
N TYR A 81 5.72 -14.77 5.33
CA TYR A 81 5.73 -13.31 5.17
C TYR A 81 6.61 -12.79 4.03
N ALA A 82 7.62 -13.53 3.59
CA ALA A 82 8.56 -13.05 2.58
C ALA A 82 7.86 -12.68 1.27
N GLN A 83 6.87 -13.48 0.86
CA GLN A 83 6.09 -13.29 -0.37
C GLN A 83 5.34 -11.94 -0.43
N PHE A 84 5.07 -11.29 0.70
CA PHE A 84 4.33 -10.03 0.74
C PHE A 84 5.24 -8.79 0.71
N ILE A 85 6.56 -8.94 0.88
CA ILE A 85 7.48 -7.80 0.94
C ILE A 85 7.51 -7.08 -0.41
N ARG A 86 7.81 -7.80 -1.49
CA ARG A 86 7.95 -7.24 -2.84
C ARG A 86 6.64 -6.59 -3.36
N PRO A 87 5.46 -7.24 -3.28
CA PRO A 87 4.20 -6.59 -3.65
C PRO A 87 3.93 -5.30 -2.87
N THR A 88 4.26 -5.29 -1.57
CA THR A 88 4.05 -4.10 -0.75
C THR A 88 5.00 -2.96 -1.15
N ILE A 89 6.25 -3.25 -1.55
CA ILE A 89 7.17 -2.25 -2.11
C ILE A 89 6.61 -1.65 -3.39
N LEU A 90 6.08 -2.48 -4.31
CA LEU A 90 5.44 -2.00 -5.56
C LEU A 90 4.24 -1.09 -5.26
N ILE A 91 3.40 -1.46 -4.31
CA ILE A 91 2.24 -0.67 -3.89
C ILE A 91 2.68 0.70 -3.33
N VAL A 92 3.73 0.73 -2.48
CA VAL A 92 4.29 1.97 -1.93
C VAL A 92 4.90 2.84 -3.02
N GLN A 93 5.69 2.26 -3.93
CA GLN A 93 6.29 2.95 -5.08
C GLN A 93 5.19 3.64 -5.90
N GLN A 94 4.16 2.89 -6.27
CA GLN A 94 3.10 3.37 -7.13
C GLN A 94 2.30 4.51 -6.46
N ALA A 95 2.00 4.38 -5.16
CA ALA A 95 1.32 5.42 -4.41
C ALA A 95 2.15 6.72 -4.30
N ALA A 96 3.47 6.58 -4.06
CA ALA A 96 4.38 7.72 -4.01
C ALA A 96 4.50 8.44 -5.37
N GLU A 97 4.51 7.69 -6.47
CA GLU A 97 4.48 8.22 -7.85
C GLU A 97 3.22 9.03 -8.12
N TRP A 98 2.03 8.49 -7.82
CA TRP A 98 0.78 9.21 -8.04
C TRP A 98 0.61 10.44 -7.15
N LEU A 99 1.25 10.45 -5.98
CA LEU A 99 1.32 11.65 -5.14
C LEU A 99 2.28 12.70 -5.71
N GLY A 100 3.20 12.33 -6.60
CA GLY A 100 4.29 13.21 -7.04
C GLY A 100 5.21 13.63 -5.90
N ARG A 101 5.30 12.83 -4.83
CA ARG A 101 6.03 13.15 -3.59
C ARG A 101 7.06 12.09 -3.24
N PHE A 102 7.88 12.39 -2.24
CA PHE A 102 8.88 11.49 -1.65
C PHE A 102 9.92 10.96 -2.66
N PRO A 103 10.69 11.85 -3.33
CA PRO A 103 11.65 11.44 -4.36
C PRO A 103 12.73 10.49 -3.82
N ALA A 104 13.21 10.71 -2.58
CA ALA A 104 14.15 9.80 -1.94
C ALA A 104 13.54 8.41 -1.77
N LEU A 105 12.33 8.32 -1.20
CA LEU A 105 11.63 7.04 -1.03
C LEU A 105 11.50 6.30 -2.37
N ARG A 106 11.00 6.98 -3.41
CA ARG A 106 10.81 6.38 -4.75
C ARG A 106 12.10 5.80 -5.33
N ARG A 107 13.23 6.46 -5.11
CA ARG A 107 14.53 5.94 -5.53
C ARG A 107 14.92 4.69 -4.74
N GLU A 108 14.77 4.73 -3.42
CA GLU A 108 15.13 3.61 -2.54
C GLU A 108 14.25 2.36 -2.74
N THR A 109 12.96 2.54 -3.05
CA THR A 109 12.04 1.45 -3.37
C THR A 109 12.27 0.91 -4.77
N SER A 110 12.58 1.76 -5.76
CA SER A 110 12.98 1.31 -7.10
C SER A 110 14.24 0.45 -7.05
N ALA A 111 15.30 0.93 -6.39
CA ALA A 111 16.57 0.19 -6.29
C ALA A 111 16.38 -1.23 -5.70
N ARG A 112 15.55 -1.36 -4.66
CA ARG A 112 15.24 -2.66 -4.05
C ARG A 112 14.47 -3.61 -4.96
N LEU A 113 13.62 -3.07 -5.84
CA LEU A 113 12.89 -3.89 -6.82
C LEU A 113 13.82 -4.40 -7.92
N ASP A 114 14.85 -3.63 -8.27
CA ASP A 114 15.86 -3.98 -9.28
C ASP A 114 16.88 -5.01 -8.73
N ASP A 115 17.28 -4.89 -7.45
CA ASP A 115 18.24 -5.80 -6.81
C ASP A 115 17.76 -7.27 -6.82
N GLU A 116 16.46 -7.52 -6.62
CA GLU A 116 15.90 -8.89 -6.60
C GLU A 116 15.85 -9.57 -7.98
N ILE A 117 15.81 -8.79 -9.07
CA ILE A 117 15.85 -9.34 -10.44
C ILE A 117 17.20 -10.02 -10.69
N ASN A 118 18.28 -9.43 -10.18
CA ASN A 118 19.65 -9.94 -10.39
C ASN A 118 19.97 -11.23 -9.62
N PHE A 119 19.21 -11.57 -8.57
CA PHE A 119 19.38 -12.85 -7.85
C PHE A 119 18.62 -14.02 -8.48
N SER A 120 17.71 -13.76 -9.42
CA SER A 120 16.91 -14.80 -10.08
C SER A 120 17.58 -15.33 -11.37
N ASP A 121 18.64 -14.65 -11.83
CA ASP A 121 19.43 -14.96 -13.03
C ASP A 121 20.80 -15.62 -12.73
N GLN A 122 21.03 -16.08 -11.49
CA GLN A 122 22.22 -16.85 -11.07
C GLN A 122 21.82 -18.21 -10.50
#